data_AF-A0A3M0K5T8-F1
#
_entry.id   AF-A0A3M0K5T8-F1
#
_cell.length_a   1.000
_cell.length_b   1.000
_cell.length_c   1.000
_cell.angle_alpha   90.00
_cell.angle_beta   90.00
_cell.angle_gamma   90.00
#
_symmetry.space_group_name_H-M   'P 1'
#
loop_
_entity.id
_entity.type
_entity.pdbx_description
1 polymer ?
#
loop_
_entity_poly.entity_id
_entity_poly.type
_entity_poly.pdbx_seq_one_letter_code
_entity_poly.pdbx_strand_id
1 'polypeptide(L)'
;MDFEFALWQMLYLFTSPQRVYRNFHYRKQTKDQWARDDPAFLVLLSIWLCVSTVGFGFVLDMGFFETIKLLLWVVFIDCVGVGLLIATLMWFISNKYLVKQQNRDYDVEWGYAFDVHLNAFYPLLVILHFIQLFFINYVIISDSVIGYFVGNTLWLIAIGYYIYVTFLGYSGE
;
A
#
# COMPACT_ATOMS: atom_id res chain seq x y z
N MET A 1 -5.73 -9.24 18.65
CA MET A 1 -5.48 -8.65 17.32
C MET A 1 -6.80 -8.66 16.59
N ASP A 2 -7.28 -7.49 16.20
CA ASP A 2 -8.64 -7.33 15.69
C ASP A 2 -8.63 -7.52 14.16
N PHE A 3 -8.48 -8.77 13.73
CA PHE A 3 -8.40 -9.13 12.31
C PHE A 3 -9.65 -8.71 11.52
N GLU A 4 -10.82 -8.73 12.14
CA GLU A 4 -12.06 -8.27 11.52
C GLU A 4 -11.98 -6.79 11.14
N PHE A 5 -11.50 -5.94 12.04
CA PHE A 5 -11.29 -4.52 11.77
C PHE A 5 -10.27 -4.30 10.65
N ALA A 6 -9.15 -5.04 10.67
CA ALA A 6 -8.13 -4.94 9.65
C ALA A 6 -8.62 -5.40 8.26
N LEU A 7 -9.47 -6.43 8.18
CA LEU A 7 -10.12 -6.87 6.95
C LEU A 7 -11.07 -5.81 6.40
N TRP A 8 -11.91 -5.23 7.26
CA TRP A 8 -12.77 -4.12 6.87
C TRP A 8 -11.96 -2.93 6.36
N GLN A 9 -10.85 -2.62 7.02
CA GLN A 9 -9.94 -1.57 6.57
C GLN A 9 -9.38 -1.85 5.18
N MET A 10 -8.95 -3.08 4.89
CA MET A 10 -8.51 -3.50 3.55
C MET A 10 -9.62 -3.38 2.50
N LEU A 11 -10.85 -3.79 2.81
CA LEU A 11 -11.99 -3.66 1.89
C LEU A 11 -12.38 -2.19 1.65
N TYR A 12 -12.35 -1.37 2.69
CA TYR A 12 -12.65 0.06 2.57
C TYR A 12 -11.56 0.81 1.81
N LEU A 13 -10.30 0.35 1.83
CA LEU A 13 -9.25 0.93 0.99
C LEU A 13 -9.55 0.84 -0.50
N PHE A 14 -10.42 -0.08 -0.97
CA PHE A 14 -10.88 -0.12 -2.36
C PHE A 14 -12.18 0.64 -2.58
N THR A 15 -13.15 0.45 -1.69
CA THR A 15 -14.52 0.94 -1.90
C THR A 15 -14.70 2.39 -1.47
N SER A 16 -14.05 2.80 -0.37
CA SER A 16 -14.23 4.11 0.25
C SER A 16 -13.05 4.47 1.17
N PRO A 17 -11.86 4.77 0.63
CA PRO A 17 -10.65 5.02 1.43
C PRO A 17 -10.81 6.19 2.41
N GLN A 18 -11.66 7.17 2.08
CA GLN A 18 -12.03 8.26 3.00
C GLN A 18 -12.57 7.78 4.35
N ARG A 19 -13.33 6.66 4.36
CA ARG A 19 -13.85 6.09 5.63
C ARG A 19 -12.74 5.57 6.52
N VAL A 20 -11.67 5.03 5.94
CA VAL A 20 -10.52 4.52 6.66
C VAL A 20 -9.80 5.68 7.37
N TYR A 21 -9.53 6.76 6.64
CA TYR A 21 -8.83 7.92 7.21
C TYR A 21 -9.66 8.67 8.26
N ARG A 22 -10.99 8.71 8.09
CA ARG A 22 -11.88 9.21 9.13
C ARG A 22 -11.74 8.47 10.47
N ASN A 23 -11.51 7.14 10.45
CA ASN A 23 -11.27 6.38 11.67
C ASN A 23 -9.93 6.75 12.33
N PHE A 24 -8.89 7.07 11.55
CA PHE A 24 -7.62 7.58 12.09
C PHE A 24 -7.80 8.94 12.78
N HIS A 25 -8.59 9.84 12.19
CA HIS A 25 -8.95 11.12 12.82
C HIS A 25 -9.68 10.92 14.16
N TYR A 26 -10.66 10.00 14.22
CA TYR A 26 -11.34 9.69 15.49
C TYR A 26 -10.40 9.10 16.53
N ARG A 27 -9.41 8.28 16.13
CA ARG A 27 -8.38 7.76 17.04
C ARG A 27 -7.49 8.88 17.57
N LYS A 28 -7.06 9.82 16.72
CA LYS A 28 -6.31 10.99 17.19
C LYS A 28 -7.09 11.79 18.24
N GLN A 29 -8.39 11.98 18.07
CA GLN A 29 -9.20 12.70 19.06
C GLN A 29 -9.41 11.96 20.39
N THR A 30 -9.44 10.61 20.36
CA THR A 30 -9.77 9.80 21.54
C THR A 30 -8.55 9.25 22.28
N LYS A 31 -7.45 9.01 21.58
CA LYS A 31 -6.22 8.39 22.10
C LYS A 31 -4.97 9.23 21.87
N ASP A 32 -5.11 10.40 21.23
CA ASP A 32 -4.01 11.29 20.87
C ASP A 32 -2.89 10.67 20.01
N GLN A 33 -3.19 9.57 19.31
CA GLN A 33 -2.24 8.84 18.49
C GLN A 33 -2.77 8.54 17.09
N TRP A 34 -1.89 8.66 16.08
CA TRP A 34 -2.22 8.38 14.68
C TRP A 34 -1.84 6.96 14.26
N ALA A 35 -0.65 6.49 14.64
CA ALA A 35 -0.16 5.17 14.23
C ALA A 35 -1.07 4.03 14.71
N ARG A 36 -1.10 2.92 13.97
CA ARG A 36 -1.81 1.71 14.45
C ARG A 36 -1.13 1.12 15.68
N ASP A 37 -1.94 0.62 16.61
CA ASP A 37 -1.46 -0.05 17.82
C ASP A 37 -1.27 -1.57 17.61
N ASP A 38 -1.90 -2.13 16.57
CA ASP A 38 -1.99 -3.56 16.33
C ASP A 38 -1.36 -3.98 14.97
N PRO A 39 -0.60 -5.09 14.95
CA PRO A 39 0.08 -5.53 13.73
C PRO A 39 -0.83 -6.29 12.75
N ALA A 40 -2.15 -6.36 12.99
CA ALA A 40 -3.06 -7.23 12.22
C ALA A 40 -3.08 -6.89 10.72
N PHE A 41 -3.04 -5.59 10.37
CA PHE A 41 -2.99 -5.15 8.97
C PHE A 41 -1.70 -5.63 8.27
N LEU A 42 -0.55 -5.51 8.94
CA LEU A 42 0.75 -5.97 8.40
C LEU A 42 0.79 -7.48 8.20
N VAL A 43 0.22 -8.24 9.15
CA VAL A 43 0.11 -9.71 9.03
C VAL A 43 -0.73 -10.09 7.82
N LEU A 44 -1.91 -9.48 7.66
CA LEU A 44 -2.77 -9.72 6.50
C LEU A 44 -2.08 -9.32 5.19
N LEU A 45 -1.38 -8.17 5.16
CA LEU A 45 -0.63 -7.72 3.98
C LEU A 45 0.47 -8.71 3.60
N SER A 46 1.18 -9.23 4.59
CA SER A 46 2.22 -10.24 4.39
C SER A 46 1.67 -11.54 3.81
N ILE A 47 0.47 -11.98 4.25
CA ILE A 47 -0.23 -13.12 3.65
C ILE A 47 -0.54 -12.86 2.17
N TRP A 48 -1.08 -11.68 1.84
CA TRP A 48 -1.36 -11.28 0.46
C TRP A 48 -0.08 -11.24 -0.41
N LEU A 49 1.02 -10.74 0.13
CA LEU A 49 2.34 -10.73 -0.52
C LEU A 49 2.82 -12.16 -0.82
N CYS A 50 2.75 -13.07 0.15
CA CYS A 50 3.12 -14.47 -0.03
C CYS A 50 2.28 -15.15 -1.12
N VAL A 51 0.95 -15.01 -1.05
CA VAL A 51 0.02 -15.60 -2.04
C VAL A 51 0.33 -15.07 -3.44
N SER A 52 0.54 -13.76 -3.57
CA SER A 52 0.83 -13.16 -4.86
C SER A 52 2.17 -13.61 -5.44
N THR A 53 3.20 -13.73 -4.60
CA THR A 53 4.53 -14.18 -5.03
C THR A 53 4.51 -15.63 -5.52
N VAL A 54 3.76 -16.49 -4.82
CA VAL A 54 3.52 -17.86 -5.26
C VAL A 54 2.78 -17.87 -6.61
N GLY A 55 1.79 -17.00 -6.80
CA GLY A 55 1.11 -16.80 -8.07
C GLY A 55 2.06 -16.44 -9.21
N PHE A 56 2.97 -15.48 -9.00
CA PHE A 56 4.02 -15.15 -9.96
C PHE A 56 4.96 -16.31 -10.24
N GLY A 57 5.37 -17.04 -9.21
CA GLY A 57 6.22 -18.22 -9.37
C GLY A 57 5.59 -19.27 -10.27
N PHE A 58 4.27 -19.50 -10.16
CA PHE A 58 3.54 -20.40 -11.04
C PHE A 58 3.35 -19.86 -12.46
N VAL A 59 3.02 -18.58 -12.61
CA VAL A 59 2.72 -17.98 -13.93
C VAL A 59 3.97 -17.83 -14.80
N LEU A 60 5.12 -17.56 -14.17
CA LEU A 60 6.41 -17.35 -14.83
C LEU A 60 7.29 -18.61 -14.85
N ASP A 61 6.77 -19.78 -14.44
CA ASP A 61 7.50 -21.05 -14.36
C ASP A 61 8.86 -20.95 -13.60
N MET A 62 8.87 -20.22 -12.48
CA MET A 62 10.08 -19.94 -11.69
C MET A 62 10.47 -21.13 -10.81
N GLY A 63 11.78 -21.31 -10.62
CA GLY A 63 12.31 -22.32 -9.69
C GLY A 63 12.01 -21.96 -8.22
N PHE A 64 12.01 -22.95 -7.32
CA PHE A 64 11.73 -22.74 -5.89
C PHE A 64 12.61 -21.65 -5.25
N PHE A 65 13.91 -21.66 -5.54
CA PHE A 65 14.86 -20.66 -5.04
C PHE A 65 14.60 -19.26 -5.60
N GLU A 66 14.16 -19.17 -6.85
CA GLU A 66 13.82 -17.90 -7.50
C GLU A 66 12.55 -17.31 -6.89
N THR A 67 11.55 -18.13 -6.62
CA THR A 67 10.32 -17.73 -5.93
C THR A 67 10.60 -17.24 -4.50
N ILE A 68 11.49 -17.90 -3.75
CA ILE A 68 11.93 -17.40 -2.43
C ILE A 68 12.67 -16.07 -2.55
N LYS A 69 13.59 -15.96 -3.53
CA LYS A 69 14.32 -14.71 -3.78
C LYS A 69 13.37 -13.57 -4.13
N LEU A 70 12.37 -13.83 -4.96
CA LEU A 70 11.32 -12.87 -5.32
C LEU A 70 10.53 -12.46 -4.07
N LEU A 71 10.13 -13.41 -3.22
CA LEU A 71 9.38 -13.12 -2.00
C LEU A 71 10.17 -12.21 -1.05
N LEU A 72 11.45 -12.53 -0.83
CA LEU A 72 12.32 -11.69 0.00
C LEU A 72 12.51 -10.31 -0.62
N TRP A 73 12.65 -10.22 -1.94
CA TRP A 73 12.79 -8.94 -2.63
C TRP A 73 11.54 -8.06 -2.46
N VAL A 74 10.35 -8.59 -2.75
CA VAL A 74 9.10 -7.83 -2.66
C VAL A 74 8.81 -7.40 -1.22
N VAL A 75 9.07 -8.25 -0.23
CA VAL A 75 8.84 -7.91 1.18
C VAL A 75 9.86 -6.89 1.69
N PHE A 76 11.16 -7.17 1.56
CA PHE A 76 12.18 -6.35 2.20
C PHE A 76 12.56 -5.10 1.40
N ILE A 77 12.63 -5.20 0.08
CA ILE A 77 13.03 -4.08 -0.77
C ILE A 77 11.79 -3.25 -1.10
N ASP A 78 10.78 -3.83 -1.72
CA ASP A 78 9.66 -3.07 -2.28
C ASP A 78 8.69 -2.57 -1.20
N CYS A 79 8.30 -3.43 -0.25
CA CYS A 79 7.36 -3.04 0.80
C CYS A 79 8.07 -2.29 1.95
N VAL A 80 9.14 -2.86 2.53
CA VAL A 80 9.82 -2.24 3.68
C VAL A 80 10.80 -1.16 3.24
N GLY A 81 11.75 -1.45 2.35
CA GLY A 81 12.82 -0.52 1.97
C GLY A 81 12.30 0.78 1.35
N VAL A 82 11.51 0.67 0.28
CA VAL A 82 10.86 1.84 -0.36
C VAL A 82 9.86 2.49 0.60
N GLY A 83 9.15 1.70 1.41
CA GLY A 83 8.21 2.23 2.41
C GLY A 83 8.85 3.11 3.47
N LEU A 84 10.01 2.72 4.01
CA LEU A 84 10.78 3.53 4.96
C LEU A 84 11.26 4.84 4.32
N LEU A 85 11.70 4.78 3.06
CA LEU A 85 12.14 5.97 2.32
C LEU A 85 10.96 6.94 2.09
N ILE A 86 9.82 6.45 1.63
CA ILE A 86 8.64 7.29 1.39
C ILE A 86 8.10 7.85 2.72
N ALA A 87 8.03 7.03 3.77
CA ALA A 87 7.55 7.46 5.08
C ALA A 87 8.44 8.55 5.68
N THR A 88 9.77 8.41 5.61
CA THR A 88 10.71 9.44 6.11
C THR A 88 10.59 10.76 5.34
N LEU A 89 10.49 10.70 4.00
CA LEU A 89 10.31 11.89 3.17
C LEU A 89 8.97 12.58 3.46
N MET A 90 7.87 11.83 3.49
CA MET A 90 6.54 12.40 3.72
C MET A 90 6.36 12.90 5.14
N TRP A 91 6.92 12.23 6.14
CA TRP A 91 6.97 12.71 7.52
C TRP A 91 7.69 14.06 7.61
N PHE A 92 8.85 14.18 6.97
CA PHE A 92 9.62 15.43 6.93
C PHE A 92 8.86 16.56 6.22
N ILE A 93 8.28 16.28 5.04
CA ILE A 93 7.52 17.26 4.27
C ILE A 93 6.29 17.72 5.04
N SER A 94 5.55 16.79 5.65
CA SER A 94 4.29 17.09 6.34
C SER A 94 4.53 17.98 7.56
N ASN A 95 5.46 17.61 8.43
CA ASN A 95 5.76 18.38 9.64
C ASN A 95 6.43 19.73 9.35
N LYS A 96 7.13 19.85 8.22
CA LYS A 96 7.79 21.10 7.84
C LYS A 96 6.88 22.08 7.10
N TYR A 97 6.01 21.59 6.22
CA TYR A 97 5.25 22.44 5.29
C TYR A 97 3.73 22.35 5.43
N LEU A 98 3.18 21.24 5.94
CA LEU A 98 1.73 21.00 5.96
C LEU A 98 1.08 21.29 7.33
N VAL A 99 1.80 21.09 8.44
CA VAL A 99 1.30 21.40 9.78
C VAL A 99 1.33 22.92 10.02
N LYS A 100 0.15 23.54 10.20
CA LYS A 100 0.06 24.95 10.60
C LYS A 100 0.65 25.15 12.00
N GLN A 101 1.63 26.04 12.12
CA GLN A 101 2.37 26.36 13.35
C GLN A 101 1.52 26.65 14.61
N GLN A 102 0.23 26.96 14.47
CA GLN A 102 -0.66 27.26 15.60
C GLN A 102 -1.19 26.01 16.34
N ASN A 103 -1.16 24.81 15.74
CA ASN A 103 -1.68 23.58 16.34
C ASN A 103 -0.62 22.47 16.35
N ARG A 104 0.35 22.56 17.28
CA ARG A 104 1.40 21.54 17.49
C ARG A 104 0.87 20.15 17.90
N ASP A 105 -0.39 20.06 18.32
CA ASP A 105 -1.02 18.77 18.70
C ASP A 105 -1.32 17.87 17.48
N TYR A 106 -1.16 18.38 16.25
CA TYR A 106 -1.40 17.67 14.99
C TYR A 106 -0.12 17.26 14.26
N ASP A 107 1.01 17.18 14.97
CA ASP A 107 2.24 16.65 14.39
C ASP A 107 2.01 15.22 13.86
N VAL A 108 2.54 14.97 12.66
CA VAL A 108 2.44 13.68 12.00
C VAL A 108 3.49 12.74 12.58
N GLU A 109 3.04 11.63 13.16
CA GLU A 109 3.90 10.56 13.64
C GLU A 109 4.58 9.84 12.47
N TRP A 110 5.84 9.46 12.63
CA TRP A 110 6.54 8.69 11.61
C TRP A 110 5.87 7.33 11.35
N GLY A 111 5.36 6.68 12.41
CA GLY A 111 4.59 5.43 12.31
C GLY A 111 3.33 5.59 11.46
N TYR A 112 2.65 6.73 11.57
CA TYR A 112 1.50 7.05 10.72
C TYR A 112 1.90 7.28 9.27
N ALA A 113 3.04 7.93 8.99
CA ALA A 113 3.52 8.11 7.62
C ALA A 113 3.81 6.74 6.94
N PHE A 114 4.30 5.77 7.70
CA PHE A 114 4.45 4.39 7.25
C PHE A 114 3.09 3.67 7.11
N ASP A 115 2.19 3.87 8.08
CA ASP A 115 0.72 3.78 7.99
C ASP A 115 0.15 4.03 6.58
N VAL A 116 0.32 5.27 6.15
CA VAL A 116 -0.19 5.79 4.88
C VAL A 116 0.46 5.08 3.70
N HIS A 117 1.78 4.84 3.74
CA HIS A 117 2.48 4.09 2.70
C HIS A 117 1.89 2.68 2.53
N LEU A 118 1.71 1.93 3.62
CA LEU A 118 1.17 0.57 3.58
C LEU A 118 -0.27 0.53 3.07
N ASN A 119 -1.09 1.53 3.45
CA ASN A 119 -2.45 1.68 2.97
C ASN A 119 -2.51 1.95 1.47
N ALA A 120 -1.60 2.77 0.94
CA ALA A 120 -1.51 3.05 -0.49
C ALA A 120 -0.91 1.89 -1.29
N PHE A 121 0.03 1.15 -0.67
CA PHE A 121 0.69 -0.01 -1.27
C PHE A 121 -0.27 -1.19 -1.47
N TYR A 122 -1.21 -1.43 -0.56
CA TYR A 122 -2.11 -2.58 -0.67
C TYR A 122 -3.00 -2.57 -1.93
N PRO A 123 -3.68 -1.48 -2.31
CA PRO A 123 -4.38 -1.41 -3.59
C PRO A 123 -3.47 -1.56 -4.80
N LEU A 124 -2.27 -0.97 -4.77
CA LEU A 124 -1.26 -1.12 -5.81
C LEU A 124 -0.85 -2.59 -5.96
N LEU A 125 -0.64 -3.29 -4.85
CA LEU A 125 -0.37 -4.73 -4.83
C LEU A 125 -1.52 -5.51 -5.47
N VAL A 126 -2.77 -5.25 -5.11
CA VAL A 126 -3.89 -5.99 -5.73
C VAL A 126 -4.01 -5.73 -7.23
N ILE A 127 -3.82 -4.50 -7.68
CA ILE A 127 -3.90 -4.17 -9.12
C ILE A 127 -2.74 -4.84 -9.89
N LEU A 128 -1.51 -4.71 -9.40
CA LEU A 128 -0.33 -5.18 -10.13
C LEU A 128 0.01 -6.66 -9.89
N HIS A 129 -0.31 -7.21 -8.74
CA HIS A 129 0.06 -8.58 -8.39
C HIS A 129 -1.07 -9.59 -8.51
N PHE A 130 -2.35 -9.14 -8.44
CA PHE A 130 -3.49 -10.02 -8.68
C PHE A 130 -4.11 -9.78 -10.04
N ILE A 131 -4.54 -8.55 -10.34
CA ILE A 131 -5.27 -8.26 -11.58
C ILE A 131 -4.34 -8.43 -12.78
N GLN A 132 -3.19 -7.75 -12.78
CA GLN A 132 -2.25 -7.82 -13.89
C GLN A 132 -1.74 -9.24 -14.15
N LEU A 133 -1.56 -10.05 -13.11
CA LEU A 133 -1.10 -11.44 -13.22
C LEU A 133 -1.94 -12.28 -14.20
N PHE A 134 -3.26 -12.09 -14.20
CA PHE A 134 -4.15 -12.78 -15.15
C PHE A 134 -3.93 -12.37 -16.61
N PHE A 135 -3.46 -11.15 -16.85
CA PHE A 135 -3.21 -10.63 -18.19
C PHE A 135 -1.78 -10.90 -18.68
N ILE A 136 -0.86 -11.30 -17.79
CA ILE A 136 0.57 -11.50 -18.14
C ILE A 136 0.72 -12.53 -19.27
N ASN A 137 0.23 -13.75 -19.08
CA ASN A 137 0.43 -14.82 -20.06
C ASN A 137 -0.40 -14.65 -21.34
N TYR A 138 -1.57 -14.00 -21.27
CA TYR A 138 -2.49 -13.91 -22.41
C TYR A 138 -2.30 -12.66 -23.25
N VAL A 139 -1.88 -11.54 -22.65
CA VAL A 139 -1.95 -10.22 -23.29
C VAL A 139 -0.61 -9.51 -23.23
N ILE A 140 0.10 -9.53 -22.10
CA ILE A 140 1.31 -8.71 -21.91
C ILE A 140 2.56 -9.33 -22.51
N ILE A 141 2.70 -10.67 -22.48
CA ILE A 141 3.84 -11.37 -23.10
C ILE A 141 3.70 -11.42 -24.63
N SER A 142 2.50 -11.23 -25.17
CA SER A 142 2.37 -11.02 -26.61
C SER A 142 3.00 -9.67 -26.96
N ASP A 143 3.94 -9.62 -27.91
CA ASP A 143 4.57 -8.39 -28.44
C ASP A 143 3.56 -7.49 -29.21
N SER A 144 2.33 -7.40 -28.73
CA SER A 144 1.24 -6.64 -29.29
C SER A 144 1.18 -5.25 -28.66
N VAL A 145 0.81 -4.26 -29.46
CA VAL A 145 0.54 -2.89 -28.99
C VAL A 145 -0.52 -2.88 -27.89
N ILE A 146 -1.47 -3.83 -27.94
CA ILE A 146 -2.52 -4.02 -26.94
C ILE A 146 -1.94 -4.46 -25.60
N GLY A 147 -0.97 -5.39 -25.60
CA GLY A 147 -0.23 -5.82 -24.41
C GLY A 147 0.41 -4.67 -23.68
N TYR A 148 1.18 -3.84 -24.41
CA TYR A 148 1.79 -2.65 -23.84
C TYR A 148 0.76 -1.65 -23.34
N PHE A 149 -0.31 -1.39 -24.10
CA PHE A 149 -1.34 -0.43 -23.69
C PHE A 149 -2.04 -0.87 -22.39
N VAL A 150 -2.43 -2.14 -22.29
CA VAL A 150 -3.08 -2.70 -21.09
C VAL A 150 -2.14 -2.65 -19.89
N GLY A 151 -0.89 -3.09 -20.05
CA GLY A 151 0.11 -3.05 -18.98
C GLY A 151 0.37 -1.63 -18.46
N ASN A 152 0.59 -0.66 -19.35
CA ASN A 152 0.80 0.74 -18.97
C ASN A 152 -0.44 1.35 -18.30
N THR A 153 -1.65 0.98 -18.76
CA THR A 153 -2.89 1.47 -18.15
C THR A 153 -3.07 0.94 -16.73
N LEU A 154 -2.75 -0.34 -16.48
CA LEU A 154 -2.79 -0.91 -15.12
C LEU A 154 -1.79 -0.22 -14.18
N TRP A 155 -0.57 0.02 -14.66
CA TRP A 155 0.43 0.79 -13.92
C TRP A 155 -0.01 2.22 -13.63
N LEU A 156 -0.58 2.91 -14.62
CA LEU A 156 -1.10 4.27 -14.46
C LEU A 156 -2.21 4.31 -13.40
N ILE A 157 -3.14 3.36 -13.43
CA ILE A 157 -4.22 3.24 -12.44
C ILE A 157 -3.64 2.95 -11.05
N ALA A 158 -2.70 2.01 -10.94
CA ALA A 158 -2.09 1.63 -9.67
C ALA A 158 -1.33 2.80 -9.01
N ILE A 159 -0.51 3.52 -9.79
CA ILE A 159 0.22 4.71 -9.31
C ILE A 159 -0.76 5.85 -8.98
N GLY A 160 -1.76 6.08 -9.83
CA GLY A 160 -2.78 7.10 -9.57
C GLY A 160 -3.53 6.83 -8.26
N TYR A 161 -3.90 5.57 -8.01
CA TYR A 161 -4.55 5.17 -6.76
C TYR A 161 -3.62 5.31 -5.56
N TYR A 162 -2.35 4.92 -5.71
CA TYR A 162 -1.35 5.09 -4.67
C TYR A 162 -1.21 6.56 -4.25
N ILE A 163 -1.11 7.47 -5.22
CA ILE A 163 -1.03 8.92 -4.96
C ILE A 163 -2.31 9.41 -4.30
N TYR A 164 -3.49 8.97 -4.76
CA TYR A 164 -4.77 9.35 -4.19
C TYR A 164 -4.92 8.93 -2.72
N VAL A 165 -4.60 7.67 -2.39
CA VAL A 165 -4.66 7.17 -1.00
C VAL A 165 -3.63 7.88 -0.13
N THR A 166 -2.42 8.13 -0.66
CA THR A 166 -1.40 8.91 0.05
C THR A 166 -1.89 10.32 0.36
N PHE A 167 -2.49 10.99 -0.63
CA PHE A 167 -3.09 12.31 -0.47
C PHE A 167 -4.17 12.30 0.62
N LEU A 168 -5.09 11.33 0.57
CA LEU A 168 -6.14 11.18 1.58
C LEU A 168 -5.58 10.99 3.00
N GLY A 169 -4.44 10.33 3.13
CA GLY A 169 -3.79 10.15 4.43
C GLY A 169 -3.23 11.43 5.05
N TYR A 170 -2.88 12.42 4.23
CA TYR A 170 -2.37 13.70 4.71
C TYR A 170 -3.39 14.84 4.61
N SER A 171 -4.45 14.69 3.81
CA SER A 171 -5.55 15.65 3.75
C SER A 171 -6.45 15.46 4.97
N GLY A 172 -6.36 16.37 5.94
CA GLY A 172 -7.10 16.29 7.20
C GLY A 172 -8.57 16.71 7.13
N GLU A 173 -9.31 16.28 6.10
CA GLU A 173 -10.77 16.51 5.96
C GLU A 173 -11.59 15.23 6.17
#